data_AF-A0A9E6VK86-F1
#
_entry.id   AF-A0A9E6VK86-F1
#
_cell.length_a   1.000
_cell.length_b   1.000
_cell.length_c   1.000
_cell.angle_alpha   90.00
_cell.angle_beta   90.00
_cell.angle_gamma   90.00
#
_symmetry.space_group_name_H-M   'P 1'
#
loop_
_entity.id
_entity.type
_entity.pdbx_description
1 polymer ?
#
loop_
_entity_poly.entity_id
_entity_poly.type
_entity_poly.pdbx_seq_one_letter_code
_entity_poly.pdbx_strand_id
1 'polypeptide(L)'
;MCIRAIKGAIINLALKIAMRRPAPDRIPMSPPRSLQNNFYEIHLVEGAPGTYVLVRDRTPEGITGLRFDEAGARTEVAVAKADFGNYQFQSIHYLKGFVLTVHSALLFVIGTITWFPRLLIWMERAAQAVFNRRNLERQDRLKVLRIFWTRRLIEKSSQLVKLLWCSSFIAVAGSTIPGDTNCSDITAC
;
A
#
# COMPACT_ATOMS: atom_id res chain seq x y z
N MET A 1 29.99 2.71 -27.07
CA MET A 1 30.00 3.96 -26.27
C MET A 1 28.75 4.82 -26.45
N CYS A 2 28.22 5.03 -27.66
CA CYS A 2 27.09 5.96 -27.89
C CYS A 2 25.78 5.64 -27.14
N ILE A 3 25.40 4.37 -26.98
CA ILE A 3 24.12 3.99 -26.37
C ILE A 3 24.03 4.46 -24.90
N ARG A 4 25.12 4.33 -24.14
CA ARG A 4 25.18 4.78 -22.74
C ARG A 4 25.07 6.30 -22.62
N ALA A 5 25.70 7.05 -23.54
CA ALA A 5 25.63 8.50 -23.58
C ALA A 5 24.21 9.00 -23.91
N ILE A 6 23.56 8.38 -24.90
CA ILE A 6 22.17 8.70 -25.26
C ILE A 6 21.23 8.42 -24.07
N LYS A 7 21.36 7.23 -23.46
CA LYS A 7 20.58 6.86 -22.26
C LYS A 7 20.79 7.87 -21.13
N GLY A 8 22.04 8.24 -20.84
CA GLY A 8 22.36 9.24 -19.81
C GLY A 8 21.75 10.61 -20.11
N ALA A 9 21.76 11.05 -21.37
CA ALA A 9 21.13 12.30 -21.79
C ALA A 9 19.59 12.29 -21.59
N ILE A 10 18.94 11.17 -21.92
CA ILE A 10 17.49 10.99 -21.70
C ILE A 10 17.16 11.00 -20.20
N ILE A 11 17.95 10.32 -19.37
CA ILE A 11 17.78 10.32 -17.91
C ILE A 11 17.95 11.73 -17.35
N ASN A 12 18.97 12.47 -17.82
CA ASN A 12 19.19 13.86 -17.40
C ASN A 12 18.01 14.79 -17.78
N LEU A 13 17.36 14.55 -18.92
CA LEU A 13 16.14 15.25 -19.32
C LEU A 13 14.96 14.88 -18.42
N ALA A 14 14.76 13.59 -18.15
CA ALA A 14 13.72 13.09 -17.26
C ALA A 14 13.86 13.69 -15.84
N LEU A 15 15.08 13.70 -15.29
CA LEU A 15 15.41 14.34 -14.02
C LEU A 15 15.06 15.83 -14.02
N LYS A 16 15.41 16.56 -15.09
CA LYS A 16 15.06 18.00 -15.21
C LYS A 16 13.55 18.24 -15.15
N ILE A 17 12.75 17.34 -15.72
CA ILE A 17 11.29 17.46 -15.73
C ILE A 17 10.73 17.13 -14.34
N ALA A 18 11.16 16.03 -13.73
CA ALA A 18 10.66 15.61 -12.43
C ALA A 18 11.01 16.57 -11.29
N MET A 19 12.21 17.16 -11.31
CA MET A 19 12.65 18.13 -10.30
C MET A 19 11.85 19.45 -10.32
N ARG A 20 10.97 19.67 -11.31
CA ARG A 20 9.99 20.77 -11.26
C ARG A 20 8.92 20.56 -10.17
N ARG A 21 8.70 19.31 -9.75
CA ARG A 21 7.74 18.91 -8.71
C ARG A 21 8.35 17.78 -7.86
N PRO A 22 9.36 18.10 -7.03
CA PRO A 22 10.04 17.10 -6.22
C PRO A 22 9.09 16.50 -5.18
N ALA A 23 9.35 15.24 -4.81
CA ALA A 23 8.64 14.60 -3.71
C ALA A 23 8.93 15.32 -2.38
N PRO A 24 7.91 15.58 -1.55
CA PRO A 24 8.12 16.10 -0.20
C PRO A 24 8.74 15.01 0.70
N ASP A 25 9.44 15.42 1.76
CA ASP A 25 10.09 14.47 2.71
C ASP A 25 9.10 13.46 3.32
N ARG A 26 7.83 13.85 3.49
CA ARG A 26 6.76 12.97 3.96
C ARG A 26 5.66 12.91 2.91
N ILE A 27 5.53 11.75 2.27
CA ILE A 27 4.50 11.45 1.26
C ILE A 27 3.16 11.24 1.97
N PRO A 28 2.14 12.11 1.79
CA PRO A 28 0.85 11.92 2.42
C PRO A 28 0.03 10.90 1.62
N MET A 29 -0.16 9.70 2.17
CA MET A 29 -0.91 8.61 1.53
C MET A 29 -2.41 8.65 1.87
N SER A 30 -2.81 9.32 2.96
CA SER A 30 -4.21 9.39 3.41
C SER A 30 -4.96 10.65 2.91
N PRO A 31 -6.26 10.53 2.58
CA PRO A 31 -7.12 11.69 2.37
C PRO A 31 -7.23 12.52 3.67
N PRO A 32 -7.43 13.86 3.60
CA PRO A 32 -7.68 14.66 2.39
C PRO A 32 -6.42 15.10 1.63
N ARG A 33 -5.23 14.99 2.24
CA ARG A 33 -3.98 15.49 1.64
C ARG A 33 -3.56 14.69 0.39
N SER A 34 -3.80 13.37 0.38
CA SER A 34 -3.44 12.53 -0.77
C SER A 34 -4.15 12.92 -2.08
N LEU A 35 -5.34 13.52 -1.99
CA LEU A 35 -6.12 13.97 -3.15
C LEU A 35 -5.49 15.16 -3.88
N GLN A 36 -4.58 15.89 -3.21
CA GLN A 36 -3.87 17.04 -3.77
C GLN A 36 -2.46 16.68 -4.26
N ASN A 37 -2.03 15.42 -4.08
CA ASN A 37 -0.70 14.97 -4.47
C ASN A 37 -0.45 15.14 -5.97
N ASN A 38 0.68 15.73 -6.31
CA ASN A 38 1.17 15.85 -7.67
C ASN A 38 2.69 16.06 -7.65
N PHE A 39 3.42 15.01 -7.32
CA PHE A 39 4.88 15.05 -7.23
C PHE A 39 5.49 13.78 -7.81
N TYR A 40 6.75 13.91 -8.23
CA TYR A 40 7.53 12.81 -8.81
C TYR A 40 8.61 12.38 -7.83
N GLU A 41 8.77 11.07 -7.72
CA GLU A 41 9.88 10.43 -7.05
C GLU A 41 10.67 9.65 -8.11
N ILE A 42 12.00 9.81 -8.13
CA ILE A 42 12.87 9.12 -9.08
C ILE A 42 13.81 8.22 -8.31
N HIS A 43 13.85 6.96 -8.73
CA HIS A 43 14.78 5.94 -8.29
C HIS A 43 15.70 5.57 -9.45
N LEU A 44 17.00 5.53 -9.18
CA LEU A 44 18.00 4.99 -10.09
C LEU A 44 18.46 3.64 -9.56
N VAL A 45 18.03 2.57 -10.22
CA VAL A 45 18.33 1.20 -9.80
C VAL A 45 19.69 0.79 -10.35
N GLU A 46 20.54 0.21 -9.50
CA GLU A 46 21.89 -0.20 -9.83
C GLU A 46 22.04 -1.71 -9.75
N GLY A 47 22.25 -2.36 -10.89
CA GLY A 47 22.54 -3.80 -10.93
C GLY A 47 21.41 -4.67 -10.37
N ALA A 48 21.64 -5.26 -9.20
CA ALA A 48 20.78 -6.25 -8.54
C ALA A 48 19.48 -5.64 -7.98
N PRO A 49 18.38 -6.40 -7.93
CA PRO A 49 17.13 -5.94 -7.37
C PRO A 49 17.28 -5.62 -5.88
N GLY A 50 16.97 -4.39 -5.48
CA GLY A 50 17.01 -3.94 -4.08
C GLY A 50 18.01 -2.83 -3.80
N THR A 51 18.99 -2.61 -4.70
CA THR A 51 19.90 -1.46 -4.61
C THR A 51 19.45 -0.33 -5.51
N TYR A 52 19.09 0.81 -4.93
CA TYR A 52 18.62 1.97 -5.69
C TYR A 52 19.00 3.30 -5.04
N VAL A 53 19.16 4.32 -5.87
CA VAL A 53 19.41 5.69 -5.44
C VAL A 53 18.13 6.50 -5.60
N LEU A 54 17.56 6.93 -4.47
CA LEU A 54 16.48 7.90 -4.42
C LEU A 54 17.04 9.30 -4.65
N VAL A 55 16.61 9.95 -5.72
CA VAL A 55 17.07 11.30 -6.08
C VAL A 55 16.36 12.34 -5.23
N ARG A 56 17.12 13.22 -4.57
CA ARG A 56 16.59 14.33 -3.77
C ARG A 56 16.81 15.69 -4.43
N ASP A 57 18.01 15.92 -4.91
CA ASP A 57 18.38 17.21 -5.50
C ASP A 57 19.28 17.02 -6.72
N ARG A 58 19.37 18.06 -7.54
CA ARG A 58 20.12 18.07 -8.80
C ARG A 58 21.14 19.18 -8.80
N THR A 59 22.39 18.81 -9.04
CA THR A 59 23.50 19.75 -9.19
C THR A 59 23.89 19.93 -10.66
N PRO A 60 24.71 20.95 -11.00
CA PRO A 60 25.25 21.11 -12.35
C PRO A 60 26.09 19.91 -12.81
N GLU A 61 26.69 19.16 -11.89
CA GLU A 61 27.59 18.05 -12.19
C GLU A 61 26.89 16.69 -12.13
N GLY A 62 25.73 16.60 -11.48
CA GLY A 62 25.12 15.33 -11.12
C GLY A 62 23.80 15.46 -10.39
N ILE A 63 23.59 14.53 -9.48
CA ILE A 63 22.47 14.50 -8.54
C ILE A 63 22.99 14.11 -7.16
N THR A 64 22.27 14.52 -6.14
CA THR A 64 22.45 14.07 -4.77
C THR A 64 21.19 13.34 -4.31
N GLY A 65 21.40 12.31 -3.51
CA GLY A 65 20.32 11.42 -3.13
C GLY A 65 20.73 10.45 -2.04
N LEU A 66 19.87 9.47 -1.86
CA LEU A 66 20.04 8.42 -0.86
C LEU A 66 20.16 7.09 -1.58
N ARG A 67 21.29 6.43 -1.43
CA ARG A 67 21.41 5.02 -1.81
C ARG A 67 20.78 4.17 -0.71
N PHE A 68 19.93 3.25 -1.14
CA PHE A 68 19.41 2.16 -0.34
C PHE A 68 20.04 0.88 -0.85
N ASP A 69 20.63 0.12 0.05
CA ASP A 69 21.16 -1.21 -0.22
C ASP A 69 20.10 -2.28 0.08
N GLU A 70 20.34 -3.53 -0.30
CA GLU A 70 19.39 -4.65 -0.07
C GLU A 70 19.04 -4.85 1.41
N ALA A 71 19.96 -4.51 2.32
CA ALA A 71 19.73 -4.55 3.77
C ALA A 71 18.91 -3.36 4.32
N GLY A 72 18.52 -2.41 3.46
CA GLY A 72 17.78 -1.21 3.85
C GLY A 72 18.64 -0.10 4.49
N ALA A 73 19.97 -0.25 4.49
CA ALA A 73 20.90 0.79 4.91
C ALA A 73 20.77 2.01 3.99
N ARG A 74 20.72 3.20 4.59
CA ARG A 74 20.57 4.48 3.87
C ARG A 74 21.87 5.26 3.94
N THR A 75 22.43 5.58 2.78
CA THR A 75 23.69 6.33 2.67
C THR A 75 23.49 7.50 1.72
N GLU A 76 23.98 8.68 2.08
CA GLU A 76 23.98 9.83 1.16
C GLU A 76 25.01 9.59 0.05
N VAL A 77 24.59 9.83 -1.19
CA VAL A 77 25.45 9.62 -2.36
C VAL A 77 25.26 10.74 -3.38
N ALA A 78 26.35 11.08 -4.05
CA ALA A 78 26.35 11.93 -5.22
C ALA A 78 26.65 11.07 -6.46
N VAL A 79 25.83 11.19 -7.49
CA VAL A 79 26.01 10.47 -8.76
C VAL A 79 26.32 11.48 -9.86
N ALA A 80 27.46 11.30 -10.54
CA ALA A 80 27.86 12.16 -11.64
C ALA A 80 27.00 11.89 -12.90
N LYS A 81 26.80 12.94 -13.71
CA LYS A 81 26.04 12.84 -14.97
C LYS A 81 26.59 11.78 -15.93
N ALA A 82 27.91 11.58 -15.92
CA ALA A 82 28.57 10.59 -16.77
C ALA A 82 28.09 9.16 -16.46
N ASP A 83 27.71 8.89 -15.21
CA ASP A 83 27.34 7.55 -14.76
C ASP A 83 25.86 7.23 -14.95
N PHE A 84 25.03 8.20 -15.34
CA PHE A 84 23.58 7.98 -15.51
C PHE A 84 23.27 6.84 -16.50
N GLY A 85 24.11 6.64 -17.51
CA GLY A 85 23.94 5.54 -18.47
C GLY A 85 24.01 4.15 -17.84
N ASN A 86 24.62 4.02 -16.66
CA ASN A 86 24.81 2.74 -15.97
C ASN A 86 23.57 2.33 -15.16
N TYR A 87 22.73 3.28 -14.75
CA TYR A 87 21.55 3.02 -13.92
C TYR A 87 20.31 2.70 -14.75
N GLN A 88 19.39 1.91 -14.18
CA GLN A 88 18.04 1.80 -14.71
C GLN A 88 17.17 2.90 -14.09
N PHE A 89 16.31 3.52 -14.91
CA PHE A 89 15.46 4.61 -14.47
C PHE A 89 14.12 4.08 -14.02
N GLN A 90 13.69 4.47 -12.83
CA GLN A 90 12.33 4.23 -12.36
C GLN A 90 11.77 5.54 -11.82
N SER A 91 10.55 5.87 -12.27
CA SER A 91 9.82 7.03 -11.77
C SER A 91 8.52 6.59 -11.15
N ILE A 92 8.18 7.19 -10.03
CA ILE A 92 6.93 7.02 -9.33
C ILE A 92 6.23 8.38 -9.33
N HIS A 93 5.05 8.44 -9.95
CA HIS A 93 4.21 9.63 -9.97
C HIS A 93 3.06 9.45 -8.99
N TYR A 94 3.06 10.27 -7.94
CA TYR A 94 1.96 10.36 -7.01
C TYR A 94 0.98 11.41 -7.51
N LEU A 95 -0.19 10.97 -7.97
CA LEU A 95 -1.21 11.84 -8.56
C LEU A 95 -2.58 11.58 -7.94
N LYS A 96 -3.06 12.51 -7.11
CA LYS A 96 -4.39 12.50 -6.48
C LYS A 96 -4.76 11.17 -5.79
N GLY A 97 -3.78 10.54 -5.13
CA GLY A 97 -3.94 9.26 -4.43
C GLY A 97 -3.57 8.03 -5.25
N PHE A 98 -3.29 8.18 -6.55
CA PHE A 98 -2.78 7.11 -7.40
C PHE A 98 -1.26 7.10 -7.43
N VAL A 99 -0.69 5.91 -7.54
CA VAL A 99 0.75 5.68 -7.65
C VAL A 99 1.01 5.05 -9.02
N LEU A 100 1.69 5.78 -9.89
CA LEU A 100 2.01 5.33 -11.25
C LEU A 100 3.51 5.10 -11.37
N THR A 101 3.91 3.86 -11.64
CA THR A 101 5.31 3.48 -11.75
C THR A 101 5.70 3.28 -13.21
N VAL A 102 6.77 3.93 -13.67
CA VAL A 102 7.29 3.83 -15.03
C VAL A 102 8.79 3.54 -14.99
N HIS A 103 9.22 2.46 -15.65
CA HIS A 103 10.59 1.94 -15.65
C HIS A 103 11.45 2.43 -16.82
N SER A 104 10.96 3.41 -17.60
CA SER A 104 11.67 3.92 -18.76
C SER A 104 11.67 5.44 -18.75
N ALA A 105 12.86 6.03 -18.79
CA ALA A 105 13.05 7.48 -18.83
C ALA A 105 12.40 8.11 -20.06
N LEU A 106 12.47 7.42 -21.21
CA LEU A 106 11.89 7.93 -22.46
C LEU A 106 10.35 7.93 -22.39
N LEU A 107 9.75 6.83 -21.93
CA LEU A 107 8.30 6.77 -21.74
C LEU A 107 7.82 7.80 -20.70
N PHE A 108 8.61 8.03 -19.65
CA PHE A 108 8.31 9.06 -18.66
C PHE A 108 8.28 10.46 -19.28
N VAL A 109 9.29 10.82 -20.08
CA VAL A 109 9.36 12.13 -20.75
C VAL A 109 8.15 12.31 -21.68
N ILE A 110 7.87 11.32 -22.53
CA ILE A 110 6.74 11.38 -23.46
C ILE A 110 5.42 11.45 -22.70
N GLY A 111 5.21 10.58 -21.71
CA GLY A 111 3.98 10.53 -20.91
C GLY A 111 3.71 11.81 -20.12
N THR A 112 4.77 12.50 -19.68
CA THR A 112 4.63 13.79 -19.01
C THR A 112 4.18 14.89 -19.97
N ILE A 113 4.60 14.84 -21.24
CA ILE A 113 4.19 15.78 -22.29
C ILE A 113 2.76 15.50 -22.75
N THR A 114 2.40 14.23 -22.96
CA THR A 114 1.10 13.83 -23.56
C THR A 114 -0.07 13.78 -22.57
N TRP A 115 0.13 14.14 -21.30
CA TRP A 115 -0.90 14.06 -20.24
C TRP A 115 -1.52 12.66 -20.07
N PHE A 116 -0.93 11.62 -20.67
CA PHE A 116 -1.42 10.24 -20.66
C PHE A 116 -1.72 9.69 -19.24
N PRO A 117 -0.89 9.96 -18.21
CA PRO A 117 -1.18 9.56 -16.82
C PRO A 117 -2.51 10.10 -16.30
N ARG A 118 -2.92 11.29 -16.73
CA ARG A 118 -4.19 11.89 -16.30
C ARG A 118 -5.36 11.16 -16.95
N LEU A 119 -5.24 10.80 -18.22
CA LEU A 119 -6.30 10.09 -18.96
C LEU A 119 -6.61 8.73 -18.32
N LEU A 120 -5.57 7.98 -17.94
CA LEU A 120 -5.70 6.72 -17.19
C LEU A 120 -6.49 6.91 -15.89
N ILE A 121 -6.14 7.90 -15.07
CA ILE A 121 -6.85 8.19 -13.81
C ILE A 121 -8.30 8.59 -14.05
N TRP A 122 -8.59 9.34 -15.12
CA TRP A 122 -9.95 9.70 -15.48
C TRP A 122 -10.78 8.48 -15.84
N MET A 123 -10.23 7.52 -16.60
CA MET A 123 -10.90 6.27 -16.93
C MET A 123 -11.17 5.43 -15.69
N GLU A 124 -10.20 5.35 -14.77
CA GLU A 124 -10.34 4.57 -13.54
C GLU A 124 -11.38 5.18 -12.60
N ARG A 125 -11.41 6.52 -12.47
CA ARG A 125 -12.47 7.24 -11.76
C ARG A 125 -13.84 7.04 -12.40
N ALA A 126 -13.92 7.04 -13.72
CA ALA A 126 -15.16 6.77 -14.43
C ALA A 126 -15.65 5.33 -14.17
N ALA A 127 -14.75 4.34 -14.24
CA ALA A 127 -15.06 2.95 -13.92
C ALA A 127 -15.54 2.80 -12.47
N GLN A 128 -14.88 3.45 -11.51
CA GLN A 128 -15.29 3.42 -10.12
C GLN A 128 -16.60 4.16 -9.86
N ALA A 129 -16.87 5.25 -10.57
CA ALA A 129 -18.15 5.94 -10.52
C ALA A 129 -19.28 5.06 -11.10
N VAL A 130 -19.02 4.34 -12.20
CA VAL A 130 -19.95 3.36 -12.76
C VAL A 130 -20.19 2.21 -11.76
N PHE A 131 -19.15 1.68 -11.14
CA PHE A 131 -19.26 0.65 -10.12
C PHE A 131 -20.04 1.12 -8.90
N ASN A 132 -19.77 2.32 -8.39
CA ASN A 132 -20.50 2.92 -7.27
C ASN A 132 -21.97 3.22 -7.60
N ARG A 133 -22.29 3.46 -8.88
CA ARG A 133 -23.66 3.66 -9.38
C ARG A 133 -24.40 2.36 -9.64
N ARG A 134 -23.70 1.25 -9.89
CA ARG A 134 -24.33 -0.07 -9.81
C ARG A 134 -24.79 -0.20 -8.36
N ASN A 135 -26.09 -0.38 -8.16
CA ASN A 135 -26.68 -0.72 -6.87
C ASN A 135 -26.05 -2.06 -6.44
N LEU A 136 -24.85 -2.03 -5.86
CA LEU A 136 -24.27 -3.18 -5.17
C LEU A 136 -25.26 -3.54 -4.08
N GLU A 137 -25.98 -4.66 -4.25
CA GLU A 137 -26.36 -5.66 -3.24
C GLU A 137 -26.33 -5.19 -1.77
N ARG A 138 -26.89 -4.02 -1.48
CA ARG A 138 -26.86 -3.42 -0.14
C ARG A 138 -27.64 -4.32 0.82
N GLN A 139 -28.63 -5.01 0.25
CA GLN A 139 -29.37 -6.06 0.93
C GLN A 139 -28.50 -7.27 1.28
N ASP A 140 -27.63 -7.76 0.40
CA ASP A 140 -26.87 -8.97 0.70
C ASP A 140 -25.75 -8.73 1.70
N ARG A 141 -25.11 -7.55 1.70
CA ARG A 141 -24.16 -7.18 2.78
C ARG A 141 -24.82 -7.07 4.15
N LEU A 142 -26.04 -6.50 4.21
CA LEU A 142 -26.83 -6.48 5.44
C LEU A 142 -27.28 -7.89 5.86
N LYS A 143 -27.59 -8.78 4.91
CA LYS A 143 -27.88 -10.19 5.22
C LYS A 143 -26.66 -10.88 5.82
N VAL A 144 -25.47 -10.70 5.25
CA VAL A 144 -24.24 -11.31 5.78
C VAL A 144 -23.92 -10.80 7.19
N LEU A 145 -23.96 -9.48 7.41
CA LEU A 145 -23.79 -8.89 8.75
C LEU A 145 -24.86 -9.38 9.74
N ARG A 146 -26.12 -9.48 9.30
CA ARG A 146 -27.21 -10.03 10.10
C ARG A 146 -26.95 -11.48 10.48
N ILE A 147 -26.46 -12.32 9.56
CA ILE A 147 -26.13 -13.73 9.84
C ILE A 147 -25.05 -13.84 10.93
N PHE A 148 -23.97 -13.07 10.82
CA PHE A 148 -22.91 -13.08 11.83
C PHE A 148 -23.38 -12.57 13.19
N TRP A 149 -24.19 -11.51 13.21
CA TRP A 149 -24.74 -10.96 14.44
C TRP A 149 -25.73 -11.93 15.12
N THR A 150 -26.63 -12.52 14.34
CA THR A 150 -27.59 -13.52 14.83
C THR A 150 -26.90 -14.77 15.36
N ARG A 151 -25.87 -15.30 14.67
CA ARG A 151 -25.08 -16.45 15.17
C ARG A 151 -24.45 -16.16 16.53
N ARG A 152 -23.87 -14.96 16.70
CA ARG A 152 -23.22 -14.56 17.95
C ARG A 152 -24.20 -14.42 19.12
N LEU A 153 -25.43 -13.97 18.85
CA LEU A 153 -26.48 -13.89 19.87
C LEU A 153 -26.97 -15.27 20.31
N ILE A 154 -27.15 -16.20 19.36
CA ILE A 154 -27.57 -17.59 19.64
C ILE A 154 -26.49 -18.32 20.46
N GLU A 155 -25.22 -18.11 20.14
CA GLU A 155 -24.10 -18.68 20.89
C GLU A 155 -24.05 -18.13 22.32
N LYS A 156 -24.30 -16.83 22.51
CA LYS A 156 -24.34 -16.22 23.84
C LYS A 156 -25.55 -16.67 24.66
N SER A 157 -26.73 -16.84 24.06
CA SER A 157 -27.93 -17.31 24.76
C SER A 157 -27.84 -18.80 25.12
N SER A 158 -27.28 -19.64 24.24
CA SER A 158 -27.05 -21.06 24.55
C SER A 158 -26.05 -21.27 25.69
N GLN A 159 -25.02 -20.43 25.81
CA GLN A 159 -24.11 -20.44 26.96
C GLN A 159 -24.83 -20.04 28.26
N LEU A 160 -25.70 -19.03 28.23
CA LEU A 160 -26.49 -18.61 29.39
C LEU A 160 -27.51 -19.69 29.82
N VAL A 161 -28.14 -20.38 28.88
CA VAL A 161 -29.04 -21.51 29.19
C VAL A 161 -28.27 -22.67 29.81
N LYS A 162 -27.08 -23.01 29.30
CA LYS A 162 -26.21 -24.03 29.93
C LYS A 162 -25.83 -23.65 31.36
N LEU A 163 -25.50 -22.38 31.62
CA LEU A 163 -25.18 -21.88 32.96
C LEU A 163 -26.39 -21.90 33.90
N LEU A 164 -27.58 -21.52 33.42
CA LEU A 164 -28.83 -21.57 34.19
C LEU A 164 -29.30 -23.00 34.48
N TRP A 165 -29.07 -23.93 33.56
CA TRP A 165 -29.30 -25.36 33.78
C TRP A 165 -28.32 -25.93 34.79
N CYS A 166 -27.02 -25.58 34.71
CA CYS A 166 -26.04 -25.97 35.74
C CYS A 166 -26.40 -25.42 37.13
N SER A 167 -26.81 -24.15 37.24
CA SER A 167 -27.17 -23.57 38.55
C SER A 167 -28.46 -24.15 39.12
N SER A 168 -29.42 -24.51 38.27
CA SER A 168 -30.66 -25.16 38.71
C SER A 168 -30.44 -26.62 39.09
N PHE A 169 -29.51 -27.32 38.43
CA PHE A 169 -29.12 -28.69 38.79
C PHE A 169 -28.35 -28.73 40.12
N ILE A 170 -27.50 -27.72 40.38
CA ILE A 170 -26.82 -27.55 41.68
C ILE A 170 -27.82 -27.19 42.80
N ALA A 171 -28.87 -26.42 42.52
CA ALA A 171 -29.90 -26.08 43.51
C ALA A 171 -30.85 -27.25 43.83
N VAL A 172 -31.08 -28.17 42.89
CA VAL A 172 -31.89 -29.39 43.10
C VAL A 172 -31.08 -30.51 43.77
N ALA A 173 -29.74 -30.52 43.62
CA ALA A 173 -28.85 -31.45 44.31
C ALA A 173 -28.45 -30.99 45.74
N GLY A 174 -29.25 -30.11 46.35
CA GLY A 174 -29.03 -29.54 47.69
C GLY A 174 -29.56 -30.38 48.86
N SER A 175 -29.70 -31.70 48.72
CA SER A 175 -29.90 -32.59 49.88
C SER A 175 -29.25 -33.96 49.66
N THR A 176 -28.29 -34.27 50.53
CA THR A 176 -27.64 -35.56 50.85
C THR A 176 -26.43 -36.09 50.04
N ILE A 177 -25.21 -35.66 50.46
CA ILE A 177 -23.87 -36.30 50.73
C ILE A 177 -23.51 -37.70 50.11
N PRO A 178 -22.23 -38.21 50.06
CA PRO A 178 -20.85 -37.68 49.87
C PRO A 178 -20.11 -38.30 48.65
N GLY A 179 -18.88 -37.84 48.36
CA GLY A 179 -17.81 -38.71 47.81
C GLY A 179 -17.44 -38.49 46.34
N ASP A 180 -16.22 -37.97 46.15
CA ASP A 180 -15.31 -38.14 45.01
C ASP A 180 -15.90 -38.23 43.59
N THR A 181 -15.73 -37.16 42.81
CA THR A 181 -15.03 -37.25 41.52
C THR A 181 -14.72 -35.87 40.95
N ASN A 182 -13.55 -35.82 40.32
CA ASN A 182 -12.82 -34.65 39.86
C ASN A 182 -13.63 -33.64 39.04
N CYS A 183 -13.44 -32.38 39.43
CA CYS A 183 -13.71 -31.20 38.63
C CYS A 183 -12.55 -31.01 37.64
N SER A 184 -12.45 -31.86 36.63
CA SER A 184 -11.57 -31.66 35.48
C SER A 184 -12.05 -32.55 34.35
N ASP A 185 -12.92 -32.04 33.49
CA ASP A 185 -12.76 -32.27 32.05
C ASP A 185 -13.47 -31.18 31.25
N ILE A 186 -12.59 -30.35 30.72
CA ILE A 186 -12.78 -29.29 29.75
C ILE A 186 -12.78 -29.97 28.37
N THR A 187 -13.62 -29.47 27.45
CA THR A 187 -13.51 -29.63 25.98
C THR A 187 -13.54 -31.04 25.37
N ALA A 188 -14.67 -31.39 24.74
CA ALA A 188 -14.70 -31.99 23.40
C ALA A 188 -16.14 -32.03 22.86
N CYS A 189 -16.24 -31.91 21.52
CA CYS A 189 -17.43 -31.89 20.66
C CYS A 189 -18.11 -30.53 20.44
#